data_AF-A0A498GFU5-F1
#
_entry.id   AF-A0A498GFU5-F1
#
_cell.length_a   1.000
_cell.length_b   1.000
_cell.length_c   1.000
_cell.angle_alpha   90.00
_cell.angle_beta   90.00
_cell.angle_gamma   90.00
#
_symmetry.space_group_name_H-M   'P 1'
#
loop_
_entity.id
_entity.type
_entity.pdbx_description
1 polymer ?
#
loop_
_entity_poly.entity_id
_entity_poly.type
_entity_poly.pdbx_seq_one_letter_code
_entity_poly.pdbx_strand_id
1 'polypeptide(L)'
;MFPRLRAQGPTVLIPLAWLLVGLAHLDVVTERTVLAFHVVAAVLIAAFAVLSWDEMVTGVLRIWRDILLVGLVLTVGGIVGLLYAPLRVPFLTTTLLGWMVVPGVGLYYTGTRVPTGQRMYTAGAVLSGLGAAVYAGALFPAAEPALLAGIGLALVGQTVGIVQAVRQPEESSG
;
A
#
# COMPACT_ATOMS: atom_id res chain seq x y z
N MET A 1 -22.16 -11.64 -0.82
CA MET A 1 -20.88 -11.87 -1.52
C MET A 1 -19.97 -10.63 -1.51
N PHE A 2 -20.51 -9.43 -1.75
CA PHE A 2 -19.74 -8.16 -1.74
C PHE A 2 -18.87 -7.93 -0.48
N PRO A 3 -19.34 -8.21 0.75
CA PRO A 3 -18.51 -8.01 1.95
C PRO A 3 -17.28 -8.93 2.02
N ARG A 4 -17.42 -10.19 1.60
CA ARG A 4 -16.30 -11.15 1.56
C ARG A 4 -15.28 -10.80 0.49
N LEU A 5 -15.74 -10.40 -0.70
CA LEU A 5 -14.86 -9.95 -1.79
C LEU A 5 -14.10 -8.67 -1.39
N ARG A 6 -14.76 -7.75 -0.68
CA ARG A 6 -14.13 -6.55 -0.12
C ARG A 6 -13.11 -6.87 0.97
N ALA A 7 -13.41 -7.82 1.84
CA ALA A 7 -12.50 -8.26 2.90
C ALA A 7 -11.25 -8.98 2.36
N GLN A 8 -11.41 -9.75 1.28
CA GLN A 8 -10.32 -10.59 0.74
C GLN A 8 -9.56 -9.94 -0.42
N GLY A 9 -10.18 -8.99 -1.12
CA GLY A 9 -9.61 -8.29 -2.28
C GLY A 9 -8.20 -7.74 -2.05
N PRO A 10 -7.89 -7.08 -0.92
CA PRO A 10 -6.56 -6.57 -0.63
C PRO A 10 -5.46 -7.64 -0.66
N THR A 11 -5.76 -8.89 -0.30
CA THR A 11 -4.79 -10.01 -0.26
C THR A 11 -4.18 -10.30 -1.62
N VAL A 12 -4.91 -10.03 -2.70
CA VAL A 12 -4.47 -10.26 -4.08
C VAL A 12 -4.03 -8.94 -4.73
N LEU A 13 -4.78 -7.87 -4.48
CA LEU A 13 -4.52 -6.56 -5.09
C LEU A 13 -3.20 -5.93 -4.63
N ILE A 14 -2.84 -6.05 -3.34
CA ILE A 14 -1.61 -5.44 -2.81
C ILE A 14 -0.36 -6.11 -3.39
N PRO A 15 -0.24 -7.46 -3.41
CA PRO A 15 0.88 -8.10 -4.08
C PRO A 15 0.99 -7.76 -5.57
N LEU A 16 -0.14 -7.73 -6.29
CA LEU A 16 -0.16 -7.37 -7.71
C LEU A 16 0.28 -5.93 -7.94
N ALA A 17 -0.11 -4.99 -7.08
CA ALA A 17 0.32 -3.60 -7.15
C ALA A 17 1.85 -3.49 -7.06
N TRP A 18 2.45 -4.14 -6.06
CA TRP A 18 3.91 -4.14 -5.89
C TRP A 18 4.63 -4.86 -7.03
N LEU A 19 4.06 -5.94 -7.56
CA LEU A 19 4.61 -6.62 -8.74
C LEU A 19 4.63 -5.69 -9.95
N LEU A 20 3.54 -4.97 -10.23
CA LEU A 20 3.47 -4.00 -11.33
C LEU A 20 4.50 -2.88 -11.15
N VAL A 21 4.70 -2.40 -9.92
CA VAL A 21 5.74 -1.41 -9.59
C VAL A 21 7.15 -1.96 -9.91
N GLY A 22 7.44 -3.21 -9.54
CA GLY A 22 8.70 -3.86 -9.86
C GLY A 22 8.90 -4.00 -11.38
N LEU A 23 7.87 -4.44 -12.10
CA LEU A 23 7.89 -4.53 -13.57
C LEU A 23 8.07 -3.17 -14.24
N ALA A 24 7.55 -2.09 -13.65
CA ALA A 24 7.76 -0.73 -14.14
C ALA A 24 9.21 -0.26 -13.96
N HIS A 25 9.90 -0.68 -12.90
CA HIS A 25 11.34 -0.40 -12.72
C HIS A 25 12.22 -1.20 -13.68
N LEU A 26 11.73 -2.35 -14.15
CA LEU A 26 12.40 -3.19 -15.14
C LEU A 26 12.03 -2.81 -16.59
N ASP A 27 11.33 -1.69 -16.80
CA ASP A 27 10.82 -1.23 -18.11
C ASP A 27 9.96 -2.26 -18.87
N VAL A 28 9.37 -3.23 -18.17
CA VAL A 28 8.52 -4.29 -18.77
C VAL A 28 7.12 -3.76 -19.12
N VAL A 29 6.64 -2.74 -18.40
CA VAL A 29 5.30 -2.15 -18.60
C VAL A 29 5.40 -0.70 -19.06
N THR A 30 4.49 -0.31 -19.96
CA THR A 30 4.47 1.04 -20.51
C THR A 30 3.96 2.08 -19.50
N GLU A 31 4.32 3.35 -19.68
CA GLU A 31 3.77 4.45 -18.88
C GLU A 31 2.23 4.51 -18.93
N ARG A 32 1.63 4.20 -20.10
CA ARG A 32 0.17 4.13 -20.24
C ARG A 32 -0.43 3.04 -19.36
N THR A 33 0.24 1.91 -19.22
CA THR A 33 -0.17 0.84 -18.29
C THR A 33 -0.10 1.32 -16.84
N VAL A 34 0.97 2.02 -16.46
CA VAL A 34 1.13 2.58 -15.10
C VAL A 34 0.07 3.63 -14.80
N LEU A 35 -0.29 4.47 -15.78
CA LEU A 35 -1.38 5.44 -15.66
C LEU A 35 -2.74 4.76 -15.48
N ALA A 36 -3.05 3.77 -16.32
CA ALA A 36 -4.29 3.00 -16.19
C ALA A 36 -4.38 2.32 -14.82
N PHE A 37 -3.26 1.76 -14.33
CA PHE A 37 -3.16 1.19 -13.00
C PHE A 37 -3.48 2.21 -11.90
N HIS A 38 -2.90 3.42 -11.94
CA HIS A 38 -3.20 4.46 -10.95
C HIS A 38 -4.67 4.90 -10.98
N VAL A 39 -5.26 5.04 -12.17
CA VAL A 39 -6.68 5.40 -12.31
C VAL A 39 -7.57 4.32 -11.70
N VAL A 40 -7.33 3.05 -12.03
CA VAL A 40 -8.07 1.92 -11.46
C VAL A 40 -7.91 1.87 -9.95
N ALA A 41 -6.67 2.01 -9.44
CA ALA A 41 -6.41 2.04 -8.01
C ALA A 41 -7.14 3.19 -7.30
N ALA A 42 -7.12 4.39 -7.86
CA ALA A 42 -7.83 5.55 -7.30
C ALA A 42 -9.34 5.30 -7.21
N VAL A 43 -9.95 4.75 -8.26
CA VAL A 43 -11.38 4.40 -8.28
C VAL A 43 -11.70 3.34 -7.23
N LEU A 44 -10.89 2.27 -7.15
CA LEU A 44 -11.11 1.20 -6.17
C LEU A 44 -10.96 1.70 -4.73
N ILE A 45 -9.94 2.52 -4.45
CA ILE A 45 -9.73 3.13 -3.13
C ILE A 45 -10.90 4.04 -2.76
N ALA A 46 -11.32 4.92 -3.67
CA ALA A 46 -12.44 5.82 -3.43
C ALA A 46 -13.75 5.04 -3.19
N ALA A 47 -14.03 4.03 -4.01
CA ALA A 47 -15.19 3.17 -3.84
C ALA A 47 -15.14 2.42 -2.50
N PHE A 48 -14.00 1.85 -2.13
CA PHE A 48 -13.84 1.18 -0.84
C PHE A 48 -14.05 2.15 0.33
N ALA A 49 -13.42 3.32 0.30
CA ALA A 49 -13.50 4.31 1.36
C ALA A 49 -14.96 4.79 1.59
N VAL A 50 -15.70 5.03 0.50
CA VAL A 50 -17.12 5.43 0.58
C VAL A 50 -17.97 4.28 1.10
N LEU A 51 -17.80 3.08 0.55
CA LEU A 51 -18.68 1.96 0.87
C LEU A 51 -18.43 1.33 2.25
N SER A 52 -17.26 1.54 2.85
CA SER A 52 -16.90 1.07 4.19
C SER A 52 -16.86 2.19 5.23
N TRP A 53 -17.35 3.38 4.89
CA TRP A 53 -17.14 4.57 5.72
C TRP A 53 -17.63 4.40 7.16
N ASP A 54 -18.88 3.93 7.31
CA ASP A 54 -19.54 3.78 8.61
C ASP A 54 -18.89 2.70 9.48
N GLU A 55 -18.32 1.66 8.86
CA GLU A 55 -17.57 0.60 9.54
C GLU A 55 -16.23 1.11 10.08
N MET A 56 -15.67 2.17 9.47
CA MET A 56 -14.33 2.67 9.76
C MET A 56 -14.31 3.96 10.59
N VAL A 57 -15.38 4.25 11.34
CA VAL A 57 -15.46 5.48 12.16
C VAL A 57 -14.66 5.37 13.45
N THR A 58 -14.46 4.17 13.99
CA THR A 58 -13.88 3.93 15.32
C THR A 58 -12.72 2.93 15.31
N GLY A 59 -12.00 2.85 16.43
CA GLY A 59 -10.98 1.84 16.68
C GLY A 59 -9.82 1.84 15.68
N VAL A 60 -9.34 0.65 15.35
CA VAL A 60 -8.27 0.43 14.36
C VAL A 60 -8.75 0.74 12.95
N LEU A 61 -10.01 0.50 12.63
CA LEU A 61 -10.54 0.78 11.30
C LEU A 61 -10.49 2.28 10.95
N ARG A 62 -10.61 3.17 11.94
CA ARG A 62 -10.40 4.61 11.73
C ARG A 62 -9.03 4.95 11.16
N ILE A 63 -7.94 4.35 11.65
CA ILE A 63 -6.61 4.65 11.09
C ILE A 63 -6.49 4.13 9.65
N TRP A 64 -7.12 3.00 9.35
CA TRP A 64 -7.14 2.45 7.99
C TRP A 64 -7.94 3.33 7.02
N ARG A 65 -8.98 4.04 7.50
CA ARG A 65 -9.72 5.01 6.70
C ARG A 65 -8.82 6.19 6.35
N ASP A 66 -8.11 6.72 7.35
CA ASP A 66 -7.19 7.83 7.14
C ASP A 66 -6.06 7.42 6.18
N ILE A 67 -5.55 6.19 6.29
CA ILE A 67 -4.60 5.59 5.33
C ILE A 67 -5.16 5.51 3.92
N LEU A 68 -6.41 5.08 3.75
CA LEU A 68 -7.05 5.04 2.43
C LEU A 68 -7.20 6.44 1.83
N LEU A 69 -7.56 7.44 2.63
CA LEU A 69 -7.68 8.82 2.17
C LEU A 69 -6.33 9.40 1.77
N VAL A 70 -5.29 9.19 2.58
CA VAL A 70 -3.91 9.59 2.22
C VAL A 70 -3.44 8.84 0.98
N GLY A 71 -3.70 7.53 0.91
CA GLY A 71 -3.38 6.68 -0.24
C GLY A 71 -4.09 7.13 -1.53
N LEU A 72 -5.33 7.63 -1.42
CA LEU A 72 -6.06 8.23 -2.55
C LEU A 72 -5.35 9.49 -3.04
N VAL A 73 -4.97 10.40 -2.13
CA VAL A 73 -4.23 11.62 -2.47
C VAL A 73 -2.90 11.29 -3.15
N LEU A 74 -2.14 10.32 -2.60
CA LEU A 74 -0.88 9.86 -3.20
C LEU A 74 -1.10 9.26 -4.59
N THR A 75 -2.15 8.46 -4.77
CA THR A 75 -2.46 7.84 -6.06
C THR A 75 -2.88 8.88 -7.10
N VAL A 76 -3.71 9.86 -6.71
CA VAL A 76 -4.08 11.00 -7.58
C VAL A 76 -2.85 11.84 -7.91
N GLY A 77 -1.95 12.05 -6.96
CA GLY A 77 -0.64 12.64 -7.22
C GLY A 77 0.13 11.88 -8.30
N GLY A 78 0.19 10.56 -8.22
CA GLY A 78 0.83 9.72 -9.24
C GLY A 78 0.21 9.91 -10.63
N ILE A 79 -1.11 10.05 -10.72
CA ILE A 79 -1.81 10.37 -11.98
C ILE A 79 -1.33 11.72 -12.52
N VAL A 80 -1.28 12.76 -11.68
CA VAL A 80 -0.78 14.09 -12.07
C VAL A 80 0.67 14.01 -12.55
N GLY A 81 1.54 13.29 -11.84
CA GLY A 81 2.93 13.08 -12.25
C GLY A 81 3.06 12.40 -13.62
N LEU A 82 2.19 11.43 -13.92
CA LEU A 82 2.20 10.73 -15.21
C LEU A 82 1.64 11.57 -16.37
N LEU A 83 0.72 12.49 -16.09
CA LEU A 83 0.13 13.38 -17.11
C LEU A 83 0.99 14.62 -17.38
N TYR A 84 1.81 15.05 -16.42
CA TYR A 84 2.61 16.26 -16.52
C TYR A 84 4.10 15.96 -16.32
N ALA A 85 4.85 15.85 -17.42
CA ALA A 85 6.26 15.46 -17.42
C ALA A 85 7.17 16.19 -16.42
N PRO A 86 7.05 17.53 -16.20
CA PRO A 86 7.88 18.24 -15.22
C PRO A 86 7.66 17.79 -13.77
N LEU A 87 6.50 17.19 -13.46
CA LEU A 87 6.12 16.75 -12.12
C LEU A 87 6.36 15.25 -11.91
N ARG A 88 6.70 14.51 -12.96
CA ARG A 88 6.74 13.04 -12.96
C ARG A 88 7.57 12.46 -11.84
N VAL A 89 8.85 12.81 -11.79
CA VAL A 89 9.80 12.25 -10.83
C VAL A 89 9.36 12.54 -9.39
N PRO A 90 9.19 13.81 -8.95
CA PRO A 90 8.85 14.08 -7.56
C PRO A 90 7.50 13.47 -7.15
N PHE A 91 6.49 13.47 -8.02
CA PHE A 91 5.18 12.90 -7.69
C PHE A 91 5.22 11.37 -7.62
N LEU A 92 5.82 10.67 -8.59
CA LEU A 92 5.92 9.21 -8.55
C LEU A 92 6.79 8.71 -7.40
N THR A 93 7.91 9.37 -7.11
CA THR A 93 8.75 9.05 -5.95
C THR A 93 7.96 9.24 -4.65
N THR A 94 7.20 10.34 -4.53
CA THR A 94 6.34 10.60 -3.36
C THR A 94 5.24 9.56 -3.23
N THR A 95 4.57 9.20 -4.33
CA THR A 95 3.55 8.15 -4.35
C THR A 95 4.11 6.82 -3.88
N LEU A 96 5.27 6.41 -4.41
CA LEU A 96 5.92 5.14 -4.04
C LEU A 96 6.33 5.10 -2.58
N LEU A 97 7.10 6.09 -2.12
CA LEU A 97 7.55 6.16 -0.73
C LEU A 97 6.35 6.29 0.23
N GLY A 98 5.34 7.08 -0.14
CA GLY A 98 4.11 7.21 0.63
C GLY A 98 3.39 5.87 0.79
N TRP A 99 3.26 5.09 -0.29
CA TRP A 99 2.67 3.75 -0.22
C TRP A 99 3.53 2.71 0.50
N MET A 100 4.84 2.93 0.64
CA MET A 100 5.67 2.10 1.54
C MET A 100 5.49 2.48 3.01
N VAL A 101 5.38 3.78 3.32
CA VAL A 101 5.37 4.27 4.71
C VAL A 101 3.98 4.19 5.34
N VAL A 102 2.96 4.69 4.65
CA VAL A 102 1.61 4.91 5.23
C VAL A 102 0.97 3.59 5.67
N PRO A 103 0.98 2.50 4.88
CA PRO A 103 0.51 1.20 5.36
C PRO A 103 1.36 0.64 6.51
N GLY A 104 2.67 0.90 6.51
CA GLY A 104 3.56 0.51 7.61
C GLY A 104 3.13 1.11 8.95
N VAL A 105 2.72 2.39 8.95
CA VAL A 105 2.16 3.05 10.13
C VAL A 105 0.85 2.37 10.58
N GLY A 106 -0.04 2.04 9.65
CA GLY A 106 -1.27 1.30 9.94
C GLY A 106 -1.04 -0.06 10.56
N LEU A 107 -0.08 -0.81 10.00
CA LEU A 107 0.32 -2.11 10.52
C LEU A 107 0.93 -2.00 11.92
N TYR A 108 1.81 -1.02 12.17
CA TYR A 108 2.39 -0.80 13.48
C TYR A 108 1.30 -0.47 14.52
N TYR A 109 0.43 0.48 14.19
CA TYR A 109 -0.70 0.86 15.03
C TYR A 109 -1.61 -0.34 15.32
N THR A 110 -1.94 -1.14 14.31
CA THR A 110 -2.75 -2.36 14.45
C THR A 110 -2.06 -3.36 15.39
N GLY A 111 -0.75 -3.57 15.26
CA GLY A 111 0.02 -4.46 16.14
C GLY A 111 0.04 -4.01 17.60
N THR A 112 0.01 -2.70 17.88
CA THR A 112 -0.15 -2.21 19.27
C THR A 112 -1.59 -2.36 19.79
N ARG A 113 -2.55 -2.38 18.87
CA ARG A 113 -4.01 -2.54 18.97
C ARG A 113 -4.53 -3.92 19.34
N VAL A 114 -3.98 -4.89 18.61
CA VAL A 114 -4.58 -6.21 18.41
C VAL A 114 -3.54 -7.24 18.84
N PRO A 115 -3.68 -7.84 20.03
CA PRO A 115 -2.74 -8.85 20.54
C PRO A 115 -2.62 -10.04 19.59
N THR A 116 -3.76 -10.49 19.06
CA THR A 116 -3.82 -11.58 18.08
C THR A 116 -3.12 -11.16 16.79
N GLY A 117 -2.01 -11.82 16.45
CA GLY A 117 -1.23 -11.48 15.25
C GLY A 117 -0.31 -10.25 15.39
N GLN A 118 -0.15 -9.69 16.59
CA GLN A 118 0.75 -8.55 16.87
C GLN A 118 2.13 -8.69 16.21
N ARG A 119 2.76 -9.87 16.32
CA ARG A 119 4.09 -10.14 15.73
C ARG A 119 4.11 -9.96 14.21
N MET A 120 3.04 -10.34 13.53
CA MET A 120 2.95 -10.26 12.07
C MET A 120 2.65 -8.84 11.61
N TYR A 121 1.79 -8.11 12.32
CA TYR A 121 1.55 -6.70 12.06
C TYR A 121 2.81 -5.86 12.28
N THR A 122 3.54 -6.11 13.38
CA THR A 122 4.80 -5.42 13.67
C THR A 122 5.91 -5.79 12.69
N ALA A 123 6.08 -7.07 12.34
CA ALA A 123 7.01 -7.49 11.30
C ALA A 123 6.67 -6.85 9.94
N GLY A 124 5.39 -6.82 9.57
CA GLY A 124 4.91 -6.18 8.35
C GLY A 124 5.23 -4.68 8.32
N ALA A 125 5.01 -3.99 9.44
CA ALA A 125 5.37 -2.58 9.59
C ALA A 125 6.87 -2.33 9.44
N VAL A 126 7.70 -3.13 10.11
CA VAL A 126 9.16 -3.02 10.04
C VAL A 126 9.65 -3.25 8.61
N LEU A 127 9.18 -4.31 7.95
CA LEU A 127 9.55 -4.60 6.56
C LEU A 127 9.11 -3.49 5.60
N SER A 128 7.92 -2.93 5.79
CA SER A 128 7.43 -1.80 4.98
C SER A 128 8.30 -0.54 5.17
N GLY A 129 8.69 -0.25 6.42
CA GLY A 129 9.58 0.85 6.75
C GLY A 129 11.02 0.66 6.24
N LEU A 130 11.56 -0.56 6.37
CA LEU A 130 12.85 -0.93 5.79
C LEU A 130 12.83 -0.83 4.26
N GLY A 131 11.74 -1.26 3.62
CA GLY A 131 11.54 -1.11 2.19
C GLY A 131 11.62 0.35 1.74
N ALA A 132 10.94 1.25 2.47
CA ALA A 132 11.00 2.69 2.22
C ALA A 132 12.42 3.24 2.39
N ALA A 133 13.12 2.86 3.47
CA ALA A 133 14.47 3.33 3.74
C ALA A 133 15.48 2.86 2.69
N VAL A 134 15.42 1.59 2.30
CA VAL A 134 16.27 1.01 1.25
C VAL A 134 15.98 1.68 -0.09
N TYR A 135 14.70 1.85 -0.44
CA TYR A 135 14.32 2.51 -1.68
C TYR A 135 14.81 3.97 -1.72
N ALA A 136 14.58 4.74 -0.66
CA ALA A 136 15.01 6.14 -0.57
C ALA A 136 16.54 6.28 -0.64
N GLY A 137 17.29 5.43 0.07
CA GLY A 137 18.75 5.43 0.04
C GLY A 137 19.31 5.05 -1.33
N ALA A 138 18.57 4.25 -2.10
CA ALA A 138 18.94 3.84 -3.45
C ALA A 138 18.55 4.84 -4.55
N LEU A 139 17.97 6.00 -4.19
CA LEU A 139 17.67 7.05 -5.18
C LEU A 139 18.93 7.83 -5.58
N PHE A 140 19.91 7.98 -4.69
CA PHE A 140 21.08 8.84 -4.90
C PHE A 140 22.37 8.25 -4.27
N PRO A 141 23.27 7.64 -5.07
CA PRO A 141 23.12 7.35 -6.50
C PRO A 141 22.05 6.29 -6.76
N ALA A 142 21.43 6.34 -7.94
CA ALA A 142 20.44 5.36 -8.36
C ALA A 142 21.06 3.95 -8.41
N ALA A 143 20.49 2.99 -7.67
CA ALA A 143 20.92 1.60 -7.65
C ALA A 143 19.73 0.66 -7.85
N GLU A 144 19.50 0.21 -9.09
CA GLU A 144 18.33 -0.59 -9.47
C GLU A 144 18.13 -1.85 -8.61
N PRO A 145 19.15 -2.66 -8.27
CA PRO A 145 18.96 -3.81 -7.39
C PRO A 145 18.46 -3.42 -5.99
N ALA A 146 18.91 -2.28 -5.47
CA ALA A 146 18.49 -1.80 -4.15
C ALA A 146 17.07 -1.19 -4.21
N LEU A 147 16.69 -0.50 -5.29
CA LEU A 147 15.31 -0.07 -5.52
C LEU A 147 14.35 -1.26 -5.53
N LEU A 148 14.70 -2.32 -6.27
CA LEU A 148 13.92 -3.56 -6.33
C LEU A 148 13.89 -4.29 -4.98
N ALA A 149 14.98 -4.29 -4.22
CA ALA A 149 15.00 -4.83 -2.85
C ALA A 149 14.05 -4.06 -1.93
N GLY A 150 14.03 -2.73 -2.01
CA GLY A 150 13.08 -1.89 -1.25
C GLY A 150 11.62 -2.21 -1.59
N ILE A 151 11.31 -2.36 -2.88
CA ILE A 151 9.99 -2.81 -3.37
C ILE A 151 9.66 -4.21 -2.83
N GLY A 152 10.59 -5.15 -2.87
CA GLY A 152 10.41 -6.51 -2.37
C GLY A 152 10.13 -6.56 -0.86
N LEU A 153 10.82 -5.74 -0.07
CA LEU A 153 10.58 -5.62 1.37
C LEU A 153 9.18 -5.07 1.66
N ALA A 154 8.75 -4.03 0.94
CA ALA A 154 7.40 -3.47 1.07
C ALA A 154 6.33 -4.50 0.66
N LEU A 155 6.53 -5.21 -0.46
CA LEU A 155 5.68 -6.30 -0.92
C LEU A 155 5.48 -7.34 0.18
N VAL A 156 6.57 -7.89 0.73
CA VAL A 156 6.50 -8.94 1.75
C VAL A 156 5.85 -8.41 3.02
N GLY A 157 6.29 -7.23 3.50
CA GLY A 157 5.79 -6.65 4.75
C GLY A 157 4.29 -6.40 4.73
N GLN A 158 3.78 -5.77 3.67
CA GLN A 158 2.37 -5.45 3.54
C GLN A 158 1.53 -6.72 3.30
N THR A 159 2.04 -7.68 2.53
CA THR A 159 1.34 -8.96 2.29
C THR A 159 1.18 -9.75 3.59
N VAL A 160 2.22 -9.85 4.42
CA VAL A 160 2.16 -10.54 5.73
C VAL A 160 1.07 -9.93 6.62
N GLY A 161 1.02 -8.60 6.69
CA GLY A 161 0.02 -7.88 7.48
C GLY A 161 -1.41 -8.15 7.02
N ILE A 162 -1.65 -8.12 5.71
CA ILE A 162 -2.99 -8.32 5.12
C ILE A 162 -3.45 -9.77 5.23
N VAL A 163 -2.56 -10.72 4.97
CA VAL A 163 -2.86 -12.16 5.14
C VAL A 163 -3.26 -12.45 6.58
N GLN A 164 -2.63 -11.79 7.57
CA GLN A 164 -3.08 -11.94 8.96
C GLN A 164 -4.45 -11.33 9.23
N ALA A 165 -4.72 -10.13 8.71
CA ALA A 165 -6.03 -9.50 8.86
C ALA A 165 -7.16 -10.40 8.31
N VAL A 166 -6.92 -11.07 7.19
CA VAL A 166 -7.90 -11.99 6.57
C VAL A 166 -8.03 -13.31 7.32
N ARG A 167 -6.98 -13.78 8.01
CA ARG A 167 -7.03 -15.00 8.83
C ARG A 167 -7.79 -14.83 10.14
N GLN A 168 -8.13 -13.60 10.54
CA GLN A 168 -8.83 -13.31 11.79
C GLN A 168 -10.27 -12.76 11.62
N PRO A 169 -11.20 -13.37 10.84
CA PRO A 169 -12.52 -12.76 10.68
C PRO A 169 -13.47 -12.90 11.90
N GLU A 170 -13.19 -13.75 12.90
CA GLU A 170 -14.27 -14.27 13.79
C GLU A 170 -14.13 -14.07 15.32
N GLU A 171 -13.03 -13.55 15.87
CA GLU A 171 -12.88 -13.46 17.34
C GLU A 171 -13.41 -12.16 17.98
N SER A 172 -13.91 -11.19 17.21
CA SER A 172 -14.30 -9.86 17.74
C SER A 172 -15.80 -9.64 17.99
N SER A 173 -16.60 -10.70 17.93
CA SER A 173 -18.05 -10.68 18.25
C SER A 173 -18.39 -11.28 19.62
N GLY A 174 -17.47 -11.16 20.58
CA GLY A 174 -17.69 -11.46 22.01
C GLY A 174 -17.98 -10.20 22.81
#